data_AF-A0A433SHW1-F1
#
_entry.id   AF-A0A433SHW1-F1
#
_cell.length_a   1.000
_cell.length_b   1.000
_cell.length_c   1.000
_cell.angle_alpha   90.00
_cell.angle_beta   90.00
_cell.angle_gamma   90.00
#
_symmetry.space_group_name_H-M   'P 1'
#
loop_
_entity.id
_entity.type
_entity.pdbx_description
1 polymer ?
#
loop_
_entity_poly.entity_id
_entity_poly.type
_entity_poly.pdbx_seq_one_letter_code
_entity_poly.pdbx_strand_id
1 'polypeptide(L)'
;MINVTLFYALIIGGALLISLAALFTIKKLTRENLKKFQTFSGIYFVIVILLGGLAYIYIDLLAKRMLIVTNSDGQYEYNFVFTPQTLHLNNGASLTITPDEIERILILNNSEQDVFYEYVNYGNFHMDTTPKVIAPYQHLNNIARIDHIFEDPPDSVRVNSNSRGDLRAWLHY
;
A
#
# COMPACT_ATOMS: atom_id res chain seq x y z
N MET A 1 23.45 1.18 -2.72
CA MET A 1 22.14 0.97 -3.40
C MET A 1 21.25 2.14 -3.05
N ILE A 2 20.64 2.80 -4.04
CA ILE A 2 19.69 3.88 -3.77
C ILE A 2 18.40 3.24 -3.27
N ASN A 3 17.84 3.76 -2.16
CA ASN A 3 16.55 3.33 -1.65
C ASN A 3 15.49 3.50 -2.74
N VAL A 4 14.72 2.44 -3.03
CA VAL A 4 13.73 2.40 -4.12
C VAL A 4 12.73 3.55 -3.98
N THR A 5 12.26 3.84 -2.77
CA THR A 5 11.36 4.96 -2.47
C THR A 5 12.00 6.31 -2.81
N LEU A 6 13.30 6.48 -2.51
CA LEU A 6 14.05 7.70 -2.83
C LEU A 6 14.22 7.87 -4.36
N PHE A 7 14.48 6.78 -5.09
CA PHE A 7 14.60 6.79 -6.54
C PHE A 7 13.31 7.29 -7.21
N TYR A 8 12.14 6.79 -6.78
CA TYR A 8 10.87 7.23 -7.34
C TYR A 8 10.45 8.63 -6.89
N ALA A 9 10.76 9.02 -5.65
CA ALA A 9 10.56 10.40 -5.20
C ALA A 9 11.33 11.41 -6.05
N LEU A 10 12.55 11.05 -6.49
CA LEU A 10 13.34 11.86 -7.41
C LEU A 10 12.72 11.93 -8.82
N ILE A 11 12.17 10.83 -9.33
CA ILE A 11 11.48 10.83 -10.64
C ILE A 11 10.23 11.72 -10.60
N ILE A 12 9.37 11.55 -9.59
CA ILE A 12 8.12 12.32 -9.45
C ILE A 12 8.43 13.80 -9.18
N GLY A 13 9.37 14.10 -8.29
CA GLY A 13 9.82 15.46 -8.00
C GLY A 13 10.45 16.15 -9.21
N GLY A 14 11.26 15.42 -9.99
CA GLY A 14 11.83 15.90 -11.24
C GLY A 14 10.75 16.20 -12.30
N ALA A 15 9.74 15.32 -12.42
CA ALA A 15 8.60 15.54 -13.31
C ALA A 15 7.88 16.86 -12.97
N LEU A 16 7.54 17.06 -11.70
CA LEU A 16 6.87 18.26 -11.18
C LEU A 16 7.67 19.54 -11.44
N LEU A 17 8.99 19.50 -11.26
CA LEU A 17 9.86 20.65 -11.53
C LEU A 17 9.88 21.00 -13.01
N ILE A 18 9.93 20.01 -13.90
CA ILE A 18 9.84 20.22 -15.36
C ILE A 18 8.47 20.80 -15.73
N SER A 19 7.39 20.33 -15.09
CA SER A 19 6.03 20.85 -15.26
C SER A 19 5.91 22.32 -14.88
N LEU A 20 6.45 22.71 -13.73
CA LEU A 20 6.47 24.07 -13.25
C LEU A 20 7.29 24.99 -14.15
N ALA A 21 8.45 24.53 -14.62
CA ALA A 21 9.29 25.28 -15.56
C ALA A 21 8.55 25.52 -16.89
N ALA A 22 7.87 24.50 -17.42
CA ALA A 22 7.09 24.60 -18.66
C ALA A 22 5.94 25.64 -18.52
N LEU A 23 5.20 25.61 -17.40
CA LEU A 23 4.15 26.59 -17.09
C LEU A 23 4.68 28.02 -17.00
N PHE A 24 5.87 28.22 -16.43
CA PHE A 24 6.50 29.54 -16.33
C PHE A 24 6.91 30.08 -17.70
N THR A 25 7.41 29.22 -18.59
CA THR A 25 7.74 29.63 -19.97
C THR A 25 6.51 30.03 -20.78
N ILE A 26 5.35 29.36 -20.61
CA ILE A 26 4.08 29.66 -21.32
C ILE A 26 3.66 31.12 -21.17
N LYS A 27 3.81 31.70 -19.97
CA LYS A 27 3.42 33.10 -19.69
C LYS A 27 4.20 34.13 -20.51
N LYS A 28 5.32 33.75 -21.14
CA LYS A 28 6.25 34.64 -21.86
C LYS A 28 6.22 34.50 -23.38
N LEU A 29 5.32 33.70 -23.96
CA LEU A 29 5.35 33.36 -25.38
C LEU A 29 4.62 34.37 -26.30
N THR A 30 5.37 34.93 -27.25
CA THR A 30 4.88 35.67 -28.43
C THR A 30 4.45 34.74 -29.59
N ARG A 31 3.62 35.24 -30.52
CA ARG A 31 2.95 34.47 -31.60
C ARG A 31 3.86 33.60 -32.49
N GLU A 32 5.12 33.96 -32.69
CA GLU A 32 6.08 33.15 -33.48
C GLU A 32 6.61 31.92 -32.73
N ASN A 33 6.67 32.00 -31.40
CA ASN A 33 7.12 30.89 -30.57
C ASN A 33 6.04 29.82 -30.39
N LEU A 34 4.78 30.07 -30.78
CA LEU A 34 3.65 29.13 -30.63
C LEU A 34 3.84 27.81 -31.40
N LYS A 35 4.46 27.83 -32.60
CA LYS A 35 4.73 26.60 -33.36
C LYS A 35 5.80 25.73 -32.70
N LYS A 36 6.89 26.33 -32.22
CA LYS A 36 7.91 25.61 -31.43
C LYS A 36 7.31 25.10 -30.12
N PHE A 37 6.41 25.87 -29.53
CA PHE A 37 5.70 25.51 -28.31
C PHE A 37 4.74 24.34 -28.51
N GLN A 38 4.04 24.23 -29.64
CA GLN A 38 3.18 23.06 -29.93
C GLN A 38 3.98 21.75 -30.00
N THR A 39 5.18 21.76 -30.58
CA THR A 39 6.07 20.59 -30.59
C THR A 39 6.60 20.30 -29.19
N PHE A 40 6.99 21.33 -28.43
CA PHE A 40 7.50 21.18 -27.06
C PHE A 40 6.42 20.71 -26.09
N SER A 41 5.19 21.21 -26.23
CA SER A 41 4.02 20.80 -25.44
C SER A 41 3.62 19.37 -25.76
N GLY A 42 3.75 18.93 -27.02
CA GLY A 42 3.54 17.54 -27.39
C GLY A 42 4.53 16.59 -26.72
N ILE A 43 5.83 16.91 -26.75
CA ILE A 43 6.87 16.13 -26.07
C ILE A 43 6.64 16.11 -24.56
N TYR A 44 6.31 17.26 -23.98
CA TYR A 44 6.01 17.37 -22.56
C TYR A 44 4.79 16.53 -22.15
N PHE A 45 3.72 16.54 -22.95
CA PHE A 45 2.53 15.73 -22.70
C PHE A 45 2.83 14.23 -22.73
N VAL A 46 3.67 13.80 -23.69
CA VAL A 46 4.16 12.41 -23.76
C VAL A 46 4.96 12.04 -22.51
N ILE A 47 5.85 12.92 -22.04
CA ILE A 47 6.65 12.69 -20.82
C ILE A 47 5.73 12.57 -19.59
N VAL A 48 4.75 13.45 -19.44
CA VAL A 48 3.81 13.39 -18.29
C VAL A 48 2.98 12.11 -18.33
N ILE A 49 2.47 11.70 -19.49
CA ILE A 49 1.74 10.43 -19.62
C ILE A 49 2.65 9.25 -19.25
N LEU A 50 3.89 9.24 -19.74
CA LEU A 50 4.81 8.14 -19.52
C LEU A 50 5.22 8.04 -18.04
N LEU A 51 5.50 9.17 -17.40
CA LEU A 51 5.81 9.23 -15.97
C LEU A 51 4.58 8.92 -15.10
N GLY A 52 3.39 9.40 -15.48
CA GLY A 52 2.13 9.06 -14.80
C GLY A 52 1.80 7.58 -14.92
N GLY A 53 2.02 6.97 -16.09
CA GLY A 53 1.86 5.54 -16.31
C GLY A 53 2.84 4.71 -15.48
N LEU A 54 4.12 5.12 -15.44
CA LEU A 54 5.12 4.46 -14.59
C LEU A 54 4.78 4.58 -13.09
N ALA A 55 4.31 5.75 -12.66
CA ALA A 55 3.87 5.95 -11.27
C ALA A 55 2.64 5.10 -10.94
N TYR A 56 1.67 5.00 -11.85
CA TYR A 56 0.50 4.15 -11.67
C TYR A 56 0.86 2.67 -11.57
N ILE A 57 1.71 2.18 -12.48
CA ILE A 57 2.23 0.79 -12.45
C ILE A 57 2.98 0.54 -11.14
N TYR A 58 3.78 1.51 -10.68
CA TYR A 58 4.51 1.39 -9.42
C TYR A 58 3.58 1.36 -8.20
N ILE A 59 2.57 2.23 -8.15
CA ILE A 59 1.57 2.25 -7.06
C ILE A 59 0.77 0.93 -7.06
N ASP A 60 0.37 0.44 -8.23
CA ASP A 60 -0.34 -0.83 -8.36
C ASP A 60 0.54 -2.03 -7.95
N LEU A 61 1.83 -2.00 -8.29
CA LEU A 61 2.81 -2.99 -7.85
C LEU A 61 3.12 -2.92 -6.35
N LEU A 62 3.18 -1.72 -5.76
CA LEU A 62 3.39 -1.51 -4.33
C LEU A 62 2.15 -1.89 -3.51
N ALA A 63 0.95 -1.63 -4.03
CA ALA A 63 -0.31 -1.98 -3.37
C ALA A 63 -0.54 -3.50 -3.33
N LYS A 64 0.22 -4.24 -4.13
CA LYS A 64 0.27 -5.70 -4.14
C LYS A 64 1.51 -6.13 -3.38
N ARG A 65 1.47 -7.28 -2.71
CA ARG A 65 2.63 -7.90 -2.04
C ARG A 65 3.10 -7.22 -0.75
N MET A 66 2.17 -6.69 0.03
CA MET A 66 2.44 -6.18 1.36
C MET A 66 2.52 -7.34 2.37
N LEU A 67 3.54 -7.33 3.20
CA LEU A 67 3.75 -8.25 4.32
C LEU A 67 3.59 -7.47 5.61
N ILE A 68 2.77 -7.98 6.51
CA ILE A 68 2.60 -7.47 7.88
C ILE A 68 3.09 -8.56 8.83
N VAL A 69 4.13 -8.28 9.60
CA VAL A 69 4.66 -9.20 10.62
C VAL A 69 4.20 -8.71 11.99
N THR A 70 3.53 -9.57 12.73
CA THR A 70 3.07 -9.28 14.10
C THR A 70 4.04 -9.92 15.10
N ASN A 71 4.62 -9.13 15.99
CA ASN A 71 5.57 -9.60 17.00
C ASN A 71 4.93 -9.61 18.39
N SER A 72 5.47 -10.43 19.29
CA SER A 72 4.97 -10.62 20.67
C SER A 72 4.87 -9.35 21.51
N ASP A 73 5.58 -8.28 21.13
CA ASP A 73 5.59 -6.99 21.83
C ASP A 73 4.48 -6.03 21.37
N GLY A 74 3.47 -6.53 20.64
CA GLY A 74 2.41 -5.70 20.04
C GLY A 74 2.90 -4.81 18.89
N GLN A 75 4.14 -4.99 18.44
CA GLN A 75 4.72 -4.26 17.32
C GLN A 75 4.36 -4.91 15.98
N TYR A 76 4.05 -4.06 15.00
CA TYR A 76 3.74 -4.47 13.63
C TYR A 76 4.80 -3.95 12.68
N GLU A 77 5.40 -4.85 11.92
CA GLU A 77 6.38 -4.50 10.89
C GLU A 77 5.76 -4.61 9.51
N TYR A 78 5.93 -3.55 8.72
CA TYR A 78 5.39 -3.44 7.37
C TYR A 78 6.51 -3.58 6.35
N ASN A 79 6.41 -4.60 5.50
CA ASN A 79 7.38 -4.91 4.49
C ASN A 79 6.71 -5.07 3.13
N PHE A 80 7.47 -4.84 2.05
CA PHE A 80 7.01 -5.13 0.68
C PHE A 80 7.86 -6.23 0.09
N VAL A 81 7.21 -7.23 -0.51
CA VAL A 81 7.87 -8.45 -0.98
C VAL A 81 7.99 -8.44 -2.49
N PHE A 82 9.10 -7.93 -3.01
CA PHE A 82 9.38 -7.90 -4.45
C PHE A 82 10.22 -9.08 -4.94
N THR A 83 10.95 -9.73 -4.04
CA THR A 83 11.77 -10.90 -4.29
C THR A 83 11.55 -11.92 -3.18
N PRO A 84 11.84 -13.22 -3.42
CA PRO A 84 11.81 -14.21 -2.37
C PRO A 84 12.67 -13.77 -1.19
N GLN A 85 12.11 -13.86 0.01
CA GLN A 85 12.80 -13.51 1.25
C GLN A 85 12.61 -14.62 2.28
N THR A 86 13.66 -14.93 3.02
CA THR A 86 13.60 -15.87 4.14
C THR A 86 13.57 -15.09 5.43
N LEU A 87 12.54 -15.30 6.23
CA LEU A 87 12.35 -14.70 7.54
C LEU A 87 12.69 -15.74 8.61
N HIS A 88 13.48 -15.31 9.60
CA HIS A 88 13.73 -16.10 10.80
C HIS A 88 12.68 -15.74 11.85
N LEU A 89 11.91 -16.73 12.26
CA LEU A 89 10.84 -16.58 13.23
C LEU A 89 11.40 -16.65 14.65
N ASN A 90 10.67 -16.10 15.62
CA ASN A 90 11.10 -16.06 17.02
C ASN A 90 11.21 -17.46 17.66
N ASN A 91 10.48 -18.46 17.13
CA ASN A 91 10.63 -19.86 17.52
C ASN A 91 11.86 -20.57 16.91
N GLY A 92 12.72 -19.85 16.17
CA GLY A 92 13.89 -20.38 15.49
C GLY A 92 13.60 -21.08 14.15
N ALA A 93 12.33 -21.19 13.74
CA ALA A 93 11.98 -21.67 12.42
C ALA A 93 12.33 -20.62 11.34
N SER A 94 12.38 -21.05 10.08
CA SER A 94 12.57 -20.14 8.96
C SER A 94 11.45 -20.32 7.96
N LEU A 95 10.82 -19.22 7.56
CA LEU A 95 9.76 -19.19 6.56
C LEU A 95 10.27 -18.45 5.33
N THR A 96 10.16 -19.06 4.15
CA THR A 96 10.45 -18.38 2.89
C THR A 96 9.14 -17.90 2.29
N ILE A 97 9.05 -16.60 2.06
CA ILE A 97 7.91 -15.95 1.45
C ILE A 97 8.30 -15.55 0.03
N THR A 98 7.50 -15.99 -0.94
CA THR A 98 7.67 -15.62 -2.34
C THR A 98 6.65 -14.56 -2.75
N PRO A 99 7.02 -13.63 -3.66
CA PRO A 99 6.10 -12.58 -4.12
C PRO A 99 4.81 -13.11 -4.75
N ASP A 100 4.83 -14.32 -5.30
CA ASP A 100 3.69 -14.92 -6.00
C ASP A 100 2.66 -15.54 -5.04
N GLU A 101 3.03 -15.76 -3.77
CA GLU A 101 2.11 -16.17 -2.70
C GLU A 101 1.29 -15.00 -2.15
N ILE A 102 1.66 -13.76 -2.48
CA ILE A 102 1.02 -12.55 -1.95
C ILE A 102 0.27 -11.81 -3.06
N GLU A 103 -1.03 -12.04 -3.15
CA GLU A 103 -1.87 -11.31 -4.09
C GLU A 103 -2.04 -9.83 -3.69
N ARG A 104 -2.21 -9.57 -2.39
CA ARG A 104 -2.37 -8.21 -1.83
C ARG A 104 -1.64 -8.05 -0.52
N ILE A 105 -2.16 -8.65 0.55
CA ILE A 105 -1.60 -8.58 1.89
C ILE A 105 -1.41 -10.01 2.42
N LEU A 106 -0.24 -10.27 2.99
CA LEU A 106 0.07 -11.44 3.81
C LEU A 106 0.30 -10.98 5.23
N ILE A 107 -0.36 -11.63 6.18
CA ILE A 107 -0.17 -11.40 7.61
C ILE A 107 0.61 -12.60 8.16
N LEU A 108 1.78 -12.35 8.73
CA LEU A 108 2.62 -13.33 9.39
C LEU A 108 2.55 -13.10 10.90
N ASN A 109 2.07 -14.10 11.63
CA ASN A 109 2.12 -14.10 13.08
C ASN A 109 3.47 -14.63 13.55
N ASN A 110 4.37 -13.75 13.99
CA ASN A 110 5.67 -14.11 14.57
C ASN A 110 5.65 -14.09 16.11
N SER A 111 4.46 -14.15 16.71
CA SER A 111 4.27 -14.18 18.15
C SER A 111 3.91 -15.58 18.66
N GLU A 112 3.88 -15.73 19.99
CA GLU A 112 3.42 -16.94 20.69
C GLU A 112 1.90 -16.98 20.91
N GLN A 113 1.20 -15.89 20.59
CA GLN A 113 -0.24 -15.74 20.81
C GLN A 113 -1.00 -15.86 19.49
N ASP A 114 -2.29 -16.19 19.55
CA ASP A 114 -3.16 -16.14 18.38
C ASP A 114 -3.34 -14.70 17.92
N VAL A 115 -3.48 -14.50 16.61
CA VAL A 115 -3.84 -13.21 16.02
C VAL A 115 -5.14 -13.38 15.27
N PHE A 116 -6.06 -12.44 15.44
CA PHE A 116 -7.38 -12.47 14.85
C PHE A 116 -7.50 -11.45 13.73
N TYR A 117 -7.94 -11.91 12.57
CA TYR A 117 -8.33 -11.07 11.45
C TYR A 117 -9.83 -11.19 11.21
N GLU A 118 -10.57 -10.11 11.39
CA GLU A 118 -12.02 -10.12 11.24
C GLU A 118 -12.53 -8.90 10.47
N TYR A 119 -13.72 -9.03 9.90
CA TYR A 119 -14.44 -7.91 9.33
C TYR A 119 -15.52 -7.47 10.29
N VAL A 120 -15.40 -6.30 10.89
CA VAL A 120 -16.43 -5.74 11.76
C VAL A 120 -17.40 -4.92 10.94
N ASN A 121 -18.68 -5.26 11.06
CA ASN A 121 -19.76 -4.62 10.35
C ASN A 121 -20.50 -3.63 11.26
N TYR A 122 -20.50 -2.37 10.87
CA TYR A 122 -21.24 -1.30 11.50
C TYR A 122 -22.46 -0.97 10.65
N GLY A 123 -23.65 -1.31 11.13
CA GLY A 123 -24.92 -1.04 10.46
C GLY A 123 -25.50 -2.28 9.77
N ASN A 124 -26.28 -2.07 8.71
CA ASN A 124 -27.17 -3.10 8.16
C ASN A 124 -26.55 -3.84 6.95
N PHE A 125 -25.24 -4.12 6.94
CA PHE A 125 -24.71 -5.08 5.97
C PHE A 125 -25.02 -6.52 6.43
N HIS A 126 -25.25 -7.41 5.48
CA HIS A 126 -25.27 -8.85 5.73
C HIS A 126 -24.08 -9.44 4.98
N MET A 127 -22.97 -9.53 5.70
CA MET A 127 -21.76 -10.21 5.23
C MET A 127 -21.34 -11.18 6.33
N ASP A 128 -20.80 -12.32 5.94
CA ASP A 128 -20.20 -13.25 6.89
C ASP A 128 -18.92 -12.61 7.45
N THR A 129 -18.95 -12.31 8.75
CA THR A 129 -17.87 -11.65 9.47
C THR A 129 -17.05 -12.63 10.30
N THR A 130 -17.13 -13.94 10.00
CA THR A 130 -16.43 -14.97 10.80
C THR A 130 -14.94 -14.62 10.95
N PRO A 131 -14.46 -14.45 12.20
CA PRO A 131 -13.05 -14.17 12.47
C PRO A 131 -12.15 -15.28 11.95
N LYS A 132 -11.03 -14.90 11.36
CA LYS A 132 -9.96 -15.83 10.97
C LYS A 132 -8.87 -15.79 12.02
N VAL A 133 -8.61 -16.95 12.63
CA VAL A 133 -7.52 -17.11 13.59
C VAL A 133 -6.23 -17.44 12.84
N ILE A 134 -5.18 -16.71 13.16
CA ILE A 134 -3.81 -16.91 12.68
C ILE A 134 -3.00 -17.42 13.86
N ALA A 135 -2.81 -18.74 13.92
CA ALA A 135 -2.08 -19.38 15.00
C ALA A 135 -0.62 -18.92 15.09
N PRO A 136 0.07 -19.14 16.23
CA PRO A 136 1.47 -18.77 16.41
C PRO A 136 2.35 -19.30 15.28
N TYR A 137 3.22 -18.44 14.76
CA TYR A 137 4.19 -18.79 13.71
C TYR A 137 3.54 -19.23 12.38
N GLN A 138 2.26 -18.92 12.18
CA GLN A 138 1.52 -19.15 10.93
C GLN A 138 1.29 -17.85 10.18
N HIS A 139 0.84 -17.97 8.93
CA HIS A 139 0.49 -16.84 8.11
C HIS A 139 -0.89 -16.98 7.47
N LEU A 140 -1.48 -15.84 7.12
CA LEU A 140 -2.73 -15.73 6.39
C LEU A 140 -2.53 -14.91 5.12
N ASN A 141 -2.85 -15.52 3.98
CA ASN A 141 -2.65 -14.94 2.65
C ASN A 141 -3.94 -14.34 2.09
N ASN A 142 -3.77 -13.56 1.02
CA ASN A 142 -4.86 -13.02 0.19
C ASN A 142 -5.84 -12.15 0.99
N ILE A 143 -5.28 -11.35 1.91
CA ILE A 143 -6.05 -10.37 2.65
C ILE A 143 -6.27 -9.13 1.77
N ALA A 144 -7.53 -8.70 1.66
CA ALA A 144 -7.91 -7.65 0.73
C ALA A 144 -7.54 -6.25 1.22
N ARG A 145 -7.68 -6.01 2.53
CA ARG A 145 -7.33 -4.76 3.24
C ARG A 145 -7.25 -4.99 4.76
N ILE A 146 -6.59 -4.07 5.45
CA ILE A 146 -6.63 -3.89 6.90
C ILE A 146 -6.92 -2.41 7.15
N ASP A 147 -7.98 -2.13 7.91
CA ASP A 147 -8.43 -0.77 8.20
C ASP A 147 -7.92 -0.31 9.58
N HIS A 148 -7.87 -1.22 10.54
CA HIS A 148 -7.40 -0.94 11.90
C HIS A 148 -6.57 -2.10 12.45
N ILE A 149 -5.60 -1.76 13.29
CA ILE A 149 -4.79 -2.71 14.03
C ILE A 149 -4.87 -2.33 15.51
N PHE A 150 -5.23 -3.28 16.35
CA PHE A 150 -5.42 -3.09 17.79
C PHE A 150 -4.61 -4.12 18.57
N GLU A 151 -4.11 -3.72 19.73
CA GLU A 151 -3.66 -4.70 20.73
C GLU A 151 -4.90 -5.28 21.42
N ASP A 152 -5.68 -4.40 22.06
CA ASP A 152 -7.03 -4.68 22.54
C ASP A 152 -8.08 -3.93 21.68
N PRO A 153 -9.03 -4.62 21.05
CA PRO A 153 -10.08 -3.96 20.27
C PRO A 153 -10.99 -3.12 21.18
N PRO A 154 -11.37 -1.90 20.77
CA PRO A 154 -12.24 -1.05 21.56
C PRO A 154 -13.70 -1.55 21.59
N ASP A 155 -14.38 -1.37 22.72
CA ASP A 155 -15.81 -1.73 22.88
C ASP A 155 -16.74 -1.03 21.86
N SER A 156 -16.32 0.12 21.32
CA SER A 156 -17.08 0.84 20.30
C SER A 156 -16.20 1.68 19.41
N VAL A 157 -16.60 1.83 18.14
CA VAL A 157 -15.94 2.72 17.18
C VAL A 157 -16.96 3.68 16.58
N ARG A 158 -16.56 4.95 16.49
CA ARG A 158 -17.41 5.98 15.88
C ARG A 158 -17.43 5.81 14.37
N VAL A 159 -18.60 5.51 13.84
CA VAL A 159 -18.87 5.49 12.40
C VAL A 159 -19.59 6.75 11.95
N ASN A 160 -19.42 7.11 10.68
CA ASN A 160 -20.10 8.27 10.11
C ASN A 160 -21.61 7.98 10.02
N SER A 161 -22.42 8.81 10.67
CA SER A 161 -23.88 8.66 10.76
C SER A 161 -24.59 8.68 9.40
N ASN A 162 -23.94 9.20 8.36
CA ASN A 162 -24.48 9.24 7.00
C ASN A 162 -24.19 7.96 6.19
N SER A 163 -23.41 7.02 6.71
CA SER A 163 -23.13 5.75 6.03
C SER A 163 -24.27 4.75 6.27
N ARG A 164 -24.76 4.11 5.20
CA ARG A 164 -25.78 3.03 5.30
C ARG A 164 -25.25 1.74 5.93
N GLY A 165 -23.93 1.67 6.04
CA GLY A 165 -23.16 0.70 6.80
C GLY A 165 -21.69 0.89 6.47
N ASP A 166 -20.82 0.47 7.36
CA ASP A 166 -19.37 0.55 7.24
C ASP A 166 -18.78 -0.80 7.62
N LEU A 167 -17.91 -1.36 6.75
CA LEU A 167 -17.27 -2.65 6.98
C LEU A 167 -15.78 -2.40 7.15
N ARG A 168 -15.22 -2.77 8.30
CA ARG A 168 -13.82 -2.52 8.62
C ARG A 168 -13.09 -3.83 8.87
N ALA A 169 -11.94 -4.00 8.24
CA ALA A 169 -11.04 -5.12 8.50
C ALA A 169 -10.17 -4.79 9.71
N TRP A 170 -10.26 -5.61 10.75
CA TRP A 170 -9.51 -5.49 11.99
C TRP A 170 -8.45 -6.57 12.09
N LEU A 171 -7.32 -6.20 12.66
CA LEU A 171 -6.28 -7.13 13.08
C LEU A 171 -6.02 -6.89 14.57
N HIS A 172 -6.12 -7.93 15.39
CA HIS A 172 -5.87 -7.81 16.83
C HIS A 172 -5.37 -9.13 17.46
N TYR A 173 -4.97 -9.08 18.73
CA TYR A 173 -4.60 -10.24 19.53
C TYR A 173 -5.79 -10.81 20.32
#